data_AF-A0A2P9FDX3-F1
#
_entry.id   AF-A0A2P9FDX3-F1
#
_cell.length_a   1.000
_cell.length_b   1.000
_cell.length_c   1.000
_cell.angle_alpha   90.00
_cell.angle_beta   90.00
_cell.angle_gamma   90.00
#
_symmetry.space_group_name_H-M   'P 1'
#
loop_
_entity.id
_entity.type
_entity.pdbx_description
1 polymer ?
#
loop_
_entity_poly.entity_id
_entity_poly.type
_entity_poly.pdbx_seq_one_letter_code
_entity_poly.pdbx_strand_id
1 'polypeptide(L)'
;MSTTPQPRGPRPSGGRRALTGALPSALPTAVLVTVAGLGLGMLVAPPASAVGSVRSDFDGDGYADLAVGVPSGTTGGHAKAGFVHVLWGSADGLGGRSTRIDQASGGIPGTAEAGDQFGYALRAADFDADGYTDLVVTAPGEQVGASGHEGAAYVLWGSARGLRTGLTVAKGASGQRLGRLATSGDYDGDGDQDLVLAVSGEEGGATVLRPGPLTSAAPTTLVEGYDFGDARALTTADFDGDGRDDLAVTYKGLEISGTRVRALAPGGWTTRWQAADFGSALAAGDFDGDGRTDLAVGEVLPDPEAEGAYCADRLGGALATVYGAPGTTLGGPVTCTTQSSPGVGGTAESEDNFGAALAVVDLDGSGPDSLLVGASHEAVGSAARAGAYWELEAGGDRVFTGPAFTQSSAGVPGTAEEGDLFGAAVAAADFDRAKYDDHVIGAPGENAPTGALWYRPSAGDASRLPAVSLTPAKLGLTGAAGYGAVLGR
;
A
#
# COMPACT_ATOMS: atom_id res chain seq x y z
N MET A 1 -47.90 -40.12 15.13
CA MET A 1 -48.03 -41.57 15.40
C MET A 1 -46.63 -42.14 15.23
N SER A 2 -45.85 -42.54 16.23
CA SER A 2 -46.12 -43.36 17.42
C SER A 2 -45.21 -42.92 18.58
N THR A 3 -45.76 -42.92 19.80
CA THR A 3 -45.10 -42.70 21.11
C THR A 3 -44.41 -44.00 21.56
N THR A 4 -43.44 -44.05 22.49
CA THR A 4 -43.56 -44.05 23.98
C THR A 4 -42.19 -44.56 24.60
N PRO A 5 -41.95 -44.69 25.93
CA PRO A 5 -41.14 -43.76 26.76
C PRO A 5 -39.97 -44.40 27.59
N GLN A 6 -39.28 -43.56 28.39
CA GLN A 6 -38.34 -43.94 29.48
C GLN A 6 -39.01 -44.49 30.75
N PRO A 7 -38.26 -45.20 31.63
CA PRO A 7 -38.65 -45.42 33.04
C PRO A 7 -37.76 -44.71 34.08
N ARG A 8 -38.37 -44.40 35.24
CA ARG A 8 -37.81 -43.76 36.46
C ARG A 8 -37.48 -44.79 37.57
N GLY A 9 -36.45 -44.47 38.38
CA GLY A 9 -36.37 -44.66 39.86
C GLY A 9 -36.11 -46.07 40.42
N PRO A 10 -35.46 -46.20 41.61
CA PRO A 10 -36.00 -45.68 42.88
C PRO A 10 -34.98 -45.15 43.94
N ARG A 11 -35.49 -44.39 44.94
CA ARG A 11 -34.96 -44.18 46.34
C ARG A 11 -35.85 -45.02 47.31
N PRO A 12 -35.77 -45.00 48.68
CA PRO A 12 -34.90 -44.31 49.68
C PRO A 12 -34.49 -45.19 50.91
N SER A 13 -33.72 -44.62 51.86
CA SER A 13 -33.85 -44.74 53.34
C SER A 13 -32.53 -44.28 54.00
N GLY A 14 -32.43 -43.69 55.20
CA GLY A 14 -33.39 -43.32 56.24
C GLY A 14 -32.65 -43.16 57.57
N GLY A 15 -33.04 -42.15 58.38
CA GLY A 15 -32.80 -42.09 59.83
C GLY A 15 -31.54 -41.35 60.33
N ARG A 16 -31.49 -40.67 61.48
CA ARG A 16 -32.41 -39.93 62.39
C ARG A 16 -31.61 -39.66 63.70
N ARG A 17 -31.95 -38.55 64.41
CA ARG A 17 -31.72 -38.22 65.85
C ARG A 17 -30.40 -37.49 66.20
N ALA A 18 -30.42 -36.23 66.69
CA ALA A 18 -30.92 -35.64 67.97
C ALA A 18 -29.79 -35.60 69.03
N LEU A 19 -29.62 -34.65 69.96
CA LEU A 19 -30.20 -33.36 70.38
C LEU A 19 -29.20 -32.79 71.44
N THR A 20 -29.42 -31.56 71.93
CA THR A 20 -28.81 -30.88 73.12
C THR A 20 -27.42 -30.25 72.88
N GLY A 21 -27.04 -29.07 73.37
CA GLY A 21 -27.65 -28.02 74.19
C GLY A 21 -26.56 -27.00 74.60
N ALA A 22 -26.99 -25.80 75.03
CA ALA A 22 -26.24 -24.71 75.70
C ALA A 22 -25.50 -23.64 74.86
N LEU A 23 -25.99 -22.41 74.97
CA LEU A 23 -25.29 -21.12 74.76
C LEU A 23 -24.65 -20.68 76.09
N PRO A 24 -23.56 -19.88 76.07
CA PRO A 24 -23.78 -18.44 76.25
C PRO A 24 -22.94 -17.52 75.35
N SER A 25 -23.60 -16.39 75.04
CA SER A 25 -23.14 -15.05 74.64
C SER A 25 -21.65 -14.68 74.62
N ALA A 26 -21.19 -14.18 73.46
CA ALA A 26 -20.31 -13.00 73.35
C ALA A 26 -20.47 -12.33 71.96
N LEU A 27 -20.98 -11.09 71.98
CA LEU A 27 -20.93 -9.93 71.06
C LEU A 27 -20.76 -10.12 69.52
N PRO A 28 -21.49 -9.35 68.69
CA PRO A 28 -21.53 -9.55 67.25
C PRO A 28 -20.33 -8.89 66.55
N THR A 29 -19.57 -9.66 65.77
CA THR A 29 -18.81 -9.11 64.64
C THR A 29 -19.69 -9.31 63.41
N ALA A 30 -20.24 -8.21 62.89
CA ALA A 30 -21.03 -8.24 61.67
C ALA A 30 -20.11 -8.64 60.50
N VAL A 31 -20.20 -9.90 60.09
CA VAL A 31 -19.72 -10.35 58.78
C VAL A 31 -20.72 -9.83 57.76
N LEU A 32 -20.35 -8.76 57.07
CA LEU A 32 -21.06 -8.29 55.89
C LEU A 32 -20.86 -9.35 54.80
N VAL A 33 -21.92 -10.11 54.50
CA VAL A 33 -22.01 -10.87 53.25
C VAL A 33 -22.21 -9.86 52.14
N THR A 34 -21.13 -9.40 51.53
CA THR A 34 -21.21 -8.75 50.22
C THR A 34 -21.46 -9.83 49.19
N VAL A 35 -22.64 -9.76 48.58
CA VAL A 35 -22.91 -10.37 47.28
C VAL A 35 -21.78 -9.94 46.35
N ALA A 36 -20.91 -10.87 45.96
CA ALA A 36 -19.99 -10.63 44.86
C ALA A 36 -20.86 -10.48 43.61
N GLY A 37 -21.10 -9.23 43.22
CA GLY A 37 -21.65 -8.92 41.91
C GLY A 37 -20.69 -9.52 40.88
N LEU A 38 -21.19 -10.48 40.12
CA LEU A 38 -20.64 -10.80 38.81
C LEU A 38 -20.84 -9.55 37.94
N GLY A 39 -19.94 -8.59 38.09
CA GLY A 39 -19.73 -7.59 37.07
C GLY A 39 -19.27 -8.36 35.85
N LEU A 40 -20.12 -8.46 34.82
CA LEU A 40 -19.64 -8.62 33.47
C LEU A 40 -18.75 -7.40 33.20
N GLY A 41 -17.47 -7.52 33.54
CA GLY A 41 -16.45 -6.68 32.94
C GLY A 41 -16.53 -7.00 31.46
N MET A 42 -17.11 -6.10 30.68
CA MET A 42 -16.88 -6.10 29.25
C MET A 42 -15.36 -6.07 29.11
N LEU A 43 -14.77 -7.16 28.61
CA LEU A 43 -13.46 -7.05 27.99
C LEU A 43 -13.68 -6.11 26.81
N VAL A 44 -13.46 -4.83 27.05
CA VAL A 44 -13.18 -3.89 25.97
C VAL A 44 -11.87 -4.40 25.41
N ALA A 45 -11.93 -5.03 24.23
CA ALA A 45 -10.73 -5.27 23.45
C ALA A 45 -9.98 -3.93 23.39
N PRO A 46 -8.64 -3.91 23.61
CA PRO A 46 -7.91 -2.69 23.30
C PRO A 46 -8.29 -2.26 21.87
N PRO A 47 -8.39 -0.95 21.59
CA PRO A 47 -8.53 -0.51 20.21
C PRO A 47 -7.48 -1.26 19.39
N ALA A 48 -7.89 -1.81 18.25
CA ALA A 48 -6.93 -2.33 17.28
C ALA A 48 -5.84 -1.28 17.17
N SER A 49 -4.59 -1.67 17.46
CA SER A 49 -3.48 -0.79 17.15
C SER A 49 -3.65 -0.40 15.70
N ALA A 50 -3.66 0.89 15.40
CA ALA A 50 -3.49 1.37 14.04
C ALA A 50 -2.38 0.52 13.45
N VAL A 51 -2.64 -0.15 12.32
CA VAL A 51 -1.62 -0.84 11.55
C VAL A 51 -0.62 0.26 11.24
N GLY A 52 0.44 0.35 12.05
CA GLY A 52 1.47 1.35 11.83
C GLY A 52 1.98 1.05 10.44
N SER A 53 1.89 2.03 9.54
CA SER A 53 2.51 1.94 8.22
C SER A 53 3.89 1.33 8.45
N VAL A 54 4.20 0.23 7.76
CA VAL A 54 5.54 -0.35 7.86
C VAL A 54 6.47 0.77 7.42
N ARG A 55 7.15 1.39 8.38
CA ARG A 55 8.15 2.41 8.12
C ARG A 55 9.21 1.70 7.30
N SER A 56 9.47 2.17 6.08
CA SER A 56 10.52 1.61 5.24
C SER A 56 11.88 1.93 5.86
N ASP A 57 12.30 1.25 6.93
CA ASP A 57 13.55 1.51 7.65
C ASP A 57 14.49 0.32 7.42
N PHE A 58 15.30 0.39 6.37
CA PHE A 58 16.11 -0.74 5.91
C PHE A 58 17.37 -0.93 6.75
N ASP A 59 17.76 0.06 7.56
CA ASP A 59 18.92 -0.02 8.45
C ASP A 59 18.61 0.00 9.96
N GLY A 60 17.34 0.14 10.32
CA GLY A 60 16.83 0.06 11.68
C GLY A 60 17.28 1.24 12.55
N ASP A 61 17.58 2.40 11.96
CA ASP A 61 18.04 3.59 12.69
C ASP A 61 16.87 4.44 13.23
N GLY A 62 15.63 4.08 12.87
CA GLY A 62 14.39 4.69 13.32
C GLY A 62 13.92 5.86 12.46
N TYR A 63 14.62 6.20 11.39
CA TYR A 63 14.15 7.10 10.35
C TYR A 63 13.62 6.27 9.17
N ALA A 64 12.50 6.67 8.58
CA ALA A 64 12.09 6.02 7.33
C ALA A 64 13.13 6.33 6.23
N ASP A 65 13.30 5.40 5.31
CA ASP A 65 14.11 5.46 4.10
C ASP A 65 13.21 5.39 2.87
N LEU A 66 13.73 5.87 1.73
CA LEU A 66 13.04 5.78 0.45
C LEU A 66 13.83 4.97 -0.56
N ALA A 67 13.26 3.86 -1.04
CA ALA A 67 13.74 3.16 -2.21
C ALA A 67 13.16 3.76 -3.49
N VAL A 68 14.01 4.07 -4.47
CA VAL A 68 13.64 4.65 -5.76
C VAL A 68 14.05 3.68 -6.87
N GLY A 69 13.06 3.20 -7.62
CA GLY A 69 13.29 2.29 -8.74
C GLY A 69 13.69 3.08 -9.99
N VAL A 70 14.73 2.62 -10.70
CA VAL A 70 15.21 3.24 -11.94
C VAL A 70 15.31 2.19 -13.04
N PRO A 71 14.20 1.57 -13.46
CA PRO A 71 14.20 0.43 -14.38
C PRO A 71 14.75 0.77 -15.78
N SER A 72 14.70 2.04 -16.18
CA SER A 72 15.30 2.51 -17.44
C SER A 72 16.79 2.86 -17.31
N GLY A 73 17.35 2.75 -16.11
CA GLY A 73 18.72 3.07 -15.80
C GLY A 73 19.74 2.16 -16.48
N THR A 74 20.92 2.71 -16.73
CA THR A 74 22.06 1.96 -17.27
C THR A 74 22.96 1.47 -16.12
N THR A 75 23.30 0.18 -16.15
CA THR A 75 24.17 -0.47 -15.16
C THR A 75 25.28 -1.22 -15.89
N GLY A 76 26.54 -1.01 -15.52
CA GLY A 76 27.68 -1.75 -16.12
C GLY A 76 27.83 -1.59 -17.65
N GLY A 77 27.20 -0.60 -18.27
CA GLY A 77 27.13 -0.44 -19.74
C GLY A 77 25.91 -1.12 -20.40
N HIS A 78 25.08 -1.81 -19.62
CA HIS A 78 23.84 -2.44 -20.08
C HIS A 78 22.67 -1.47 -19.96
N ALA A 79 22.15 -1.03 -21.11
CA ALA A 79 21.02 -0.12 -21.18
C ALA A 79 19.76 -0.79 -20.60
N LYS A 80 19.01 -0.07 -19.77
CA LYS A 80 17.77 -0.57 -19.13
C LYS A 80 17.95 -1.86 -18.31
N ALA A 81 19.16 -2.14 -17.86
CA ALA A 81 19.38 -3.16 -16.82
C ALA A 81 18.66 -2.77 -15.52
N GLY A 82 18.58 -1.46 -15.26
CA GLY A 82 17.92 -0.93 -14.08
C GLY A 82 18.79 -1.00 -12.83
N PHE A 83 18.34 -0.29 -11.81
CA PHE A 83 18.91 -0.25 -10.47
C PHE A 83 17.90 0.34 -9.49
N VAL A 84 18.15 0.16 -8.20
CA VAL A 84 17.46 0.83 -7.09
C VAL A 84 18.40 1.87 -6.47
N HIS A 85 17.86 3.03 -6.12
CA HIS A 85 18.56 4.05 -5.35
C HIS A 85 17.85 4.25 -4.02
N VAL A 86 18.53 3.95 -2.92
CA VAL A 86 18.03 4.16 -1.56
C VAL A 86 18.48 5.53 -1.09
N LEU A 87 17.52 6.38 -0.72
CA LEU A 87 17.76 7.61 0.01
C LEU A 87 17.51 7.32 1.48
N TRP A 88 18.53 7.52 2.30
CA TRP A 88 18.45 7.20 3.73
C TRP A 88 17.83 8.36 4.49
N GLY A 89 16.91 8.05 5.40
CA GLY A 89 16.35 8.98 6.37
C GLY A 89 17.40 9.52 7.32
N SER A 90 17.08 10.65 7.97
CA SER A 90 17.91 11.24 9.01
C SER A 90 17.15 12.31 9.76
N ALA A 91 17.70 12.87 10.83
CA ALA A 91 17.11 14.03 11.51
C ALA A 91 16.93 15.28 10.61
N ASP A 92 17.62 15.34 9.47
CA ASP A 92 17.48 16.40 8.47
C ASP A 92 16.58 15.97 7.28
N GLY A 93 15.94 14.80 7.37
CA GLY A 93 15.14 14.19 6.32
C GLY A 93 15.99 13.51 5.23
N LEU A 94 15.45 13.50 4.00
CA LEU A 94 16.07 12.88 2.84
C LEU A 94 17.10 13.78 2.13
N GLY A 95 18.10 13.16 1.51
CA GLY A 95 19.05 13.81 0.59
C GLY A 95 20.48 13.96 1.12
N GLY A 96 20.74 13.61 2.38
CA GLY A 96 22.07 13.65 2.97
C GLY A 96 22.94 12.42 2.67
N ARG A 97 22.34 11.22 2.65
CA ARG A 97 23.02 9.94 2.41
C ARG A 97 22.21 9.12 1.41
N SER A 98 22.88 8.44 0.49
CA SER A 98 22.19 7.53 -0.45
C SER A 98 23.06 6.35 -0.87
N THR A 99 22.46 5.33 -1.47
CA THR A 99 23.16 4.13 -1.98
C THR A 99 22.48 3.60 -3.22
N ARG A 100 23.27 3.29 -4.26
CA ARG A 100 22.80 2.59 -5.45
C ARG A 100 22.99 1.08 -5.27
N ILE A 101 21.98 0.32 -5.67
CA ILE A 101 21.96 -1.14 -5.62
C ILE A 101 21.49 -1.66 -6.99
N ASP A 102 22.22 -2.61 -7.56
CA ASP A 102 21.89 -3.25 -8.81
C ASP A 102 22.39 -4.70 -8.83
N GLN A 103 22.05 -5.48 -9.86
CA GLN A 103 22.46 -6.88 -9.99
C GLN A 103 23.98 -7.07 -10.20
N ALA A 104 24.76 -5.99 -10.32
CA ALA A 104 26.23 -6.05 -10.30
C ALA A 104 26.81 -5.78 -8.89
N SER A 105 25.97 -5.38 -7.93
CA SER A 105 26.37 -5.15 -6.54
C SER A 105 26.62 -6.48 -5.82
N GLY A 106 27.71 -6.57 -5.06
CA GLY A 106 28.08 -7.80 -4.38
C GLY A 106 27.02 -8.24 -3.36
N GLY A 107 26.60 -9.51 -3.43
CA GLY A 107 25.57 -10.08 -2.55
C GLY A 107 24.14 -9.96 -3.09
N ILE A 108 23.93 -9.19 -4.16
CA ILE A 108 22.65 -9.09 -4.86
C ILE A 108 22.54 -10.22 -5.89
N PRO A 109 21.44 -10.99 -5.93
CA PRO A 109 21.26 -12.06 -6.90
C PRO A 109 21.09 -11.55 -8.34
N GLY A 110 21.42 -12.42 -9.30
CA GLY A 110 21.28 -12.14 -10.72
C GLY A 110 22.56 -11.60 -11.35
N THR A 111 22.47 -11.12 -12.58
CA THR A 111 23.54 -10.45 -13.30
C THR A 111 22.90 -9.39 -14.17
N ALA A 112 23.46 -8.18 -14.18
CA ALA A 112 22.88 -7.09 -14.96
C ALA A 112 23.03 -7.36 -16.47
N GLU A 113 21.91 -7.42 -17.17
CA GLU A 113 21.77 -7.61 -18.60
C GLU A 113 20.95 -6.47 -19.22
N ALA A 114 21.08 -6.27 -20.53
CA ALA A 114 20.39 -5.17 -21.17
C ALA A 114 18.87 -5.46 -21.23
N GLY A 115 18.10 -4.63 -20.55
CA GLY A 115 16.64 -4.73 -20.55
C GLY A 115 16.05 -5.52 -19.39
N ASP A 116 16.80 -5.87 -18.33
CA ASP A 116 16.25 -6.57 -17.15
C ASP A 116 15.23 -5.73 -16.38
N GLN A 117 15.42 -4.41 -16.39
CA GLN A 117 14.56 -3.45 -15.71
C GLN A 117 14.50 -3.67 -14.19
N PHE A 118 15.60 -4.04 -13.54
CA PHE A 118 15.69 -4.13 -12.09
C PHE A 118 15.24 -2.83 -11.42
N GLY A 119 14.35 -2.92 -10.43
CA GLY A 119 13.71 -1.76 -9.81
C GLY A 119 12.41 -1.33 -10.48
N TYR A 120 11.75 -2.21 -11.25
CA TYR A 120 10.51 -1.87 -11.94
C TYR A 120 9.31 -1.69 -10.99
N ALA A 121 9.19 -2.57 -10.00
CA ALA A 121 8.29 -2.43 -8.87
C ALA A 121 9.07 -2.70 -7.58
N LEU A 122 8.67 -2.00 -6.51
CA LEU A 122 9.30 -2.02 -5.21
C LEU A 122 8.24 -2.20 -4.13
N ARG A 123 8.54 -3.02 -3.12
CA ARG A 123 7.68 -3.21 -1.95
C ARG A 123 8.53 -3.42 -0.71
N ALA A 124 8.32 -2.61 0.32
CA ALA A 124 9.01 -2.73 1.59
C ALA A 124 8.14 -3.50 2.60
N ALA A 125 8.75 -4.44 3.32
CA ALA A 125 8.15 -5.15 4.45
C ALA A 125 9.26 -5.92 5.20
N ASP A 126 9.05 -6.33 6.44
CA ASP A 126 9.91 -7.32 7.09
C ASP A 126 9.52 -8.72 6.58
N PHE A 127 10.24 -9.22 5.58
CA PHE A 127 9.88 -10.44 4.85
C PHE A 127 10.51 -11.71 5.46
N ASP A 128 11.52 -11.58 6.32
CA ASP A 128 12.11 -12.70 7.05
C ASP A 128 11.91 -12.67 8.57
N ALA A 129 11.13 -11.70 9.06
CA ALA A 129 10.73 -11.50 10.44
C ALA A 129 11.93 -11.28 11.39
N ASP A 130 12.99 -10.62 10.90
CA ASP A 130 14.19 -10.33 11.67
C ASP A 130 14.16 -8.96 12.39
N GLY A 131 13.13 -8.15 12.11
CA GLY A 131 12.91 -6.83 12.68
C GLY A 131 13.53 -5.68 11.89
N TYR A 132 14.19 -5.95 10.75
CA TYR A 132 14.57 -4.93 9.77
C TYR A 132 13.59 -4.91 8.60
N THR A 133 13.39 -3.74 8.01
CA THR A 133 12.62 -3.68 6.76
C THR A 133 13.47 -4.26 5.63
N ASP A 134 12.89 -5.15 4.84
CA ASP A 134 13.44 -5.68 3.60
C ASP A 134 12.83 -4.99 2.38
N LEU A 135 13.43 -5.21 1.21
CA LEU A 135 12.94 -4.66 -0.04
C LEU A 135 12.74 -5.76 -1.09
N VAL A 136 11.50 -5.99 -1.50
CA VAL A 136 11.21 -6.71 -2.74
C VAL A 136 11.49 -5.79 -3.92
N VAL A 137 12.26 -6.30 -4.88
CA VAL A 137 12.61 -5.65 -6.15
C VAL A 137 12.25 -6.56 -7.30
N THR A 138 11.54 -6.05 -8.30
CA THR A 138 11.24 -6.81 -9.52
C THR A 138 12.10 -6.39 -10.71
N ALA A 139 12.33 -7.33 -11.61
CA ALA A 139 12.98 -7.16 -12.89
C ALA A 139 12.16 -7.92 -13.95
N PRO A 140 11.06 -7.34 -14.47
CA PRO A 140 10.18 -8.02 -15.42
C PRO A 140 10.85 -8.27 -16.77
N GLY A 141 12.00 -7.65 -17.04
CA GLY A 141 12.79 -7.94 -18.22
C GLY A 141 13.83 -9.05 -18.01
N GLU A 142 14.00 -9.59 -16.81
CA GLU A 142 15.00 -10.62 -16.52
C GLU A 142 14.81 -11.83 -17.45
N GLN A 143 15.90 -12.27 -18.07
CA GLN A 143 15.93 -13.49 -18.85
C GLN A 143 16.24 -14.70 -17.96
N VAL A 144 15.22 -15.49 -17.65
CA VAL A 144 15.37 -16.71 -16.82
C VAL A 144 15.61 -17.94 -17.69
N GLY A 145 15.04 -17.96 -18.90
CA GLY A 145 15.06 -19.08 -19.82
C GLY A 145 15.61 -18.73 -21.21
N ALA A 146 15.38 -19.62 -22.17
CA ALA A 146 15.75 -19.41 -23.56
C ALA A 146 14.71 -18.58 -24.33
N SER A 147 13.51 -18.36 -23.76
CA SER A 147 12.38 -17.68 -24.41
C SER A 147 12.44 -16.15 -24.28
N GLY A 148 13.24 -15.64 -23.33
CA GLY A 148 13.51 -14.21 -23.14
C GLY A 148 12.49 -13.51 -22.25
N HIS A 149 12.99 -12.66 -21.33
CA HIS A 149 12.23 -11.71 -20.51
C HIS A 149 11.06 -12.30 -19.71
N GLU A 150 11.23 -13.49 -19.14
CA GLU A 150 10.22 -14.12 -18.28
C GLU A 150 9.98 -13.33 -16.98
N GLY A 151 10.96 -12.54 -16.57
CA GLY A 151 10.91 -11.69 -15.39
C GLY A 151 11.25 -12.44 -14.10
N ALA A 152 11.69 -11.68 -13.10
CA ALA A 152 12.04 -12.20 -11.79
C ALA A 152 11.68 -11.20 -10.68
N ALA A 153 11.55 -11.72 -9.46
CA ALA A 153 11.46 -10.95 -8.24
C ALA A 153 12.53 -11.39 -7.26
N TYR A 154 13.10 -10.42 -6.57
CA TYR A 154 14.14 -10.57 -5.56
C TYR A 154 13.64 -9.96 -4.26
N VAL A 155 14.12 -10.46 -3.14
CA VAL A 155 14.06 -9.77 -1.86
C VAL A 155 15.49 -9.40 -1.46
N LEU A 156 15.69 -8.17 -1.02
CA LEU A 156 16.94 -7.65 -0.48
C LEU A 156 16.77 -7.47 1.02
N TRP A 157 17.66 -8.07 1.79
CA TRP A 157 17.56 -8.14 3.24
C TRP A 157 18.03 -6.85 3.89
N GLY A 158 17.16 -6.28 4.73
CA GLY A 158 17.46 -5.23 5.69
C GLY A 158 18.52 -5.68 6.68
N SER A 159 19.27 -4.72 7.21
CA SER A 159 20.20 -4.96 8.31
C SER A 159 20.72 -3.63 8.80
N ALA A 160 21.39 -3.58 9.96
CA ALA A 160 22.15 -2.41 10.40
C ALA A 160 23.23 -1.88 9.42
N ARG A 161 23.46 -2.53 8.27
CA ARG A 161 24.33 -2.08 7.18
C ARG A 161 23.59 -1.79 5.88
N GLY A 162 22.26 -1.76 5.92
CA GLY A 162 21.34 -1.66 4.80
C GLY A 162 21.23 -2.93 3.96
N LEU A 163 20.64 -2.75 2.77
CA LEU A 163 20.33 -3.79 1.78
C LEU A 163 21.59 -4.30 1.05
N ARG A 164 22.25 -5.35 1.57
CA ARG A 164 23.52 -5.87 1.00
C ARG A 164 23.47 -7.30 0.48
N THR A 165 22.46 -8.05 0.88
CA THR A 165 22.28 -9.45 0.50
C THR A 165 20.86 -9.65 0.05
N GLY A 166 20.59 -10.69 -0.73
CA GLY A 166 19.23 -10.99 -1.14
C GLY A 166 19.05 -12.40 -1.66
N LEU A 167 17.83 -12.68 -2.07
CA LEU A 167 17.40 -13.95 -2.62
C LEU A 167 16.48 -13.72 -3.83
N THR A 168 16.59 -14.55 -4.87
CA THR A 168 15.55 -14.63 -5.90
C THR A 168 14.35 -15.42 -5.36
N VAL A 169 13.21 -14.75 -5.21
CA VAL A 169 12.00 -15.32 -4.58
C VAL A 169 10.98 -15.83 -5.59
N ALA A 170 10.98 -15.31 -6.81
CA ALA A 170 10.13 -15.79 -7.89
C ALA A 170 10.78 -15.56 -9.27
N LYS A 171 10.41 -16.42 -10.21
CA LYS A 171 10.82 -16.37 -11.62
C LYS A 171 9.61 -16.64 -12.49
N GLY A 172 9.46 -15.90 -13.58
CA GLY A 172 8.40 -16.17 -14.55
C GLY A 172 8.64 -17.44 -15.35
N ALA A 173 7.58 -17.91 -16.00
CA ALA A 173 7.63 -19.02 -16.95
C ALA A 173 7.72 -18.51 -18.40
N SER A 174 8.01 -19.43 -19.33
CA SER A 174 8.03 -19.12 -20.76
C SER A 174 6.71 -18.51 -21.23
N GLY A 175 6.78 -17.41 -21.99
CA GLY A 175 5.61 -16.70 -22.52
C GLY A 175 4.90 -15.81 -21.48
N GLN A 176 5.46 -15.70 -20.27
CA GLN A 176 4.97 -14.83 -19.21
C GLN A 176 5.97 -13.72 -18.92
N ARG A 177 5.53 -12.70 -18.18
CA ARG A 177 6.36 -11.63 -17.64
C ARG A 177 5.95 -11.34 -16.21
N LEU A 178 6.72 -11.87 -15.26
CA LEU A 178 6.49 -11.71 -13.83
C LEU A 178 7.11 -10.40 -13.30
N GLY A 179 6.40 -9.74 -12.38
CA GLY A 179 6.96 -8.64 -11.59
C GLY A 179 6.69 -7.24 -12.13
N ARG A 180 5.63 -7.05 -12.92
CA ARG A 180 5.22 -5.68 -13.32
C ARG A 180 4.59 -4.90 -12.17
N LEU A 181 3.95 -5.60 -11.23
CA LEU A 181 3.39 -5.06 -9.99
C LEU A 181 3.73 -6.02 -8.85
N ALA A 182 3.88 -5.47 -7.65
CA ALA A 182 4.10 -6.22 -6.43
C ALA A 182 3.35 -5.55 -5.28
N THR A 183 2.80 -6.34 -4.36
CA THR A 183 2.30 -5.88 -3.06
C THR A 183 2.56 -6.98 -2.03
N SER A 184 2.54 -6.64 -0.76
CA SER A 184 2.69 -7.59 0.34
C SER A 184 1.67 -7.33 1.43
N GLY A 185 1.31 -8.38 2.16
CA GLY A 185 0.44 -8.39 3.32
C GLY A 185 0.44 -9.79 3.95
N ASP A 186 -0.15 -9.95 5.13
CA ASP A 186 -0.39 -11.25 5.77
C ASP A 186 -1.74 -11.81 5.28
N TYR A 187 -1.77 -12.45 4.11
CA TYR A 187 -3.02 -12.92 3.50
C TYR A 187 -3.53 -14.21 4.13
N ASP A 188 -2.63 -15.08 4.62
CA ASP A 188 -3.02 -16.36 5.21
C ASP A 188 -3.18 -16.33 6.75
N GLY A 189 -2.76 -15.24 7.40
CA GLY A 189 -2.95 -14.98 8.83
C GLY A 189 -1.92 -15.67 9.72
N ASP A 190 -0.76 -16.05 9.18
CA ASP A 190 0.30 -16.70 9.95
C ASP A 190 1.29 -15.70 10.59
N GLY A 191 1.17 -14.43 10.24
CA GLY A 191 1.97 -13.32 10.76
C GLY A 191 3.22 -13.00 9.92
N ASP A 192 3.55 -13.82 8.92
CA ASP A 192 4.64 -13.55 7.99
C ASP A 192 4.14 -12.70 6.82
N GLN A 193 5.02 -11.87 6.25
CA GLN A 193 4.68 -11.06 5.08
C GLN A 193 4.70 -11.91 3.82
N ASP A 194 3.53 -12.06 3.19
CA ASP A 194 3.40 -12.69 1.90
C ASP A 194 3.66 -11.71 0.76
N LEU A 195 3.96 -12.24 -0.42
CA LEU A 195 4.19 -11.45 -1.63
C LEU A 195 3.20 -11.81 -2.73
N VAL A 196 2.44 -10.83 -3.22
CA VAL A 196 1.63 -10.93 -4.43
C VAL A 196 2.36 -10.25 -5.59
N LEU A 197 2.43 -10.95 -6.74
CA LEU A 197 3.07 -10.47 -7.96
C LEU A 197 2.08 -10.51 -9.13
N ALA A 198 2.11 -9.48 -9.98
CA ALA A 198 1.44 -9.55 -11.27
C ALA A 198 2.32 -10.28 -12.30
N VAL A 199 1.68 -11.11 -13.10
CA VAL A 199 2.24 -11.84 -14.22
C VAL A 199 1.45 -11.46 -15.47
N SER A 200 2.12 -10.96 -16.50
CA SER A 200 1.50 -10.75 -17.82
C SER A 200 1.80 -11.93 -18.74
N GLY A 201 0.95 -12.21 -19.73
CA GLY A 201 1.17 -13.26 -20.72
C GLY A 201 0.54 -12.92 -22.06
N GLU A 202 0.87 -13.68 -23.11
CA GLU A 202 0.38 -13.42 -24.47
C GLU A 202 -1.15 -13.54 -24.61
N GLU A 203 -1.77 -14.48 -23.87
CA GLU A 203 -3.21 -14.74 -23.90
C GLU A 203 -3.95 -14.21 -22.66
N GLY A 204 -3.23 -13.61 -21.70
CA GLY A 204 -3.77 -13.09 -20.46
C GLY A 204 -2.76 -13.10 -19.32
N GLY A 205 -3.05 -12.31 -18.29
CA GLY A 205 -2.24 -12.16 -17.09
C GLY A 205 -2.87 -12.79 -15.87
N ALA A 206 -2.20 -12.67 -14.75
CA ALA A 206 -2.63 -13.17 -13.45
C ALA A 206 -2.01 -12.37 -12.31
N THR A 207 -2.58 -12.53 -11.13
CA THR A 207 -1.88 -12.28 -9.86
C THR A 207 -1.58 -13.62 -9.20
N VAL A 208 -0.37 -13.73 -8.64
CA VAL A 208 0.10 -14.93 -7.96
C VAL A 208 0.61 -14.59 -6.57
N LEU A 209 0.39 -15.49 -5.62
CA LEU A 209 0.81 -15.37 -4.22
C LEU A 209 2.05 -16.22 -3.98
N ARG A 210 2.99 -15.69 -3.21
CA ARG A 210 4.12 -16.37 -2.60
C ARG A 210 3.99 -16.20 -1.08
N PRO A 211 3.63 -17.26 -0.33
CA PRO A 211 3.50 -17.16 1.12
C PRO A 211 4.82 -16.84 1.81
N GLY A 212 4.79 -16.10 2.92
CA GLY A 212 5.89 -15.83 3.82
C GLY A 212 6.35 -17.08 4.60
N PRO A 213 7.44 -16.98 5.36
CA PRO A 213 8.45 -15.92 5.28
C PRO A 213 9.30 -16.12 4.01
N LEU A 214 9.92 -15.05 3.49
CA LEU A 214 10.60 -15.09 2.19
C LEU A 214 12.01 -15.70 2.18
N THR A 215 12.34 -16.58 3.14
CA THR A 215 13.72 -17.04 3.44
C THR A 215 14.32 -18.05 2.45
N SER A 216 13.51 -18.66 1.58
CA SER A 216 13.97 -19.63 0.58
C SER A 216 13.08 -19.61 -0.67
N ALA A 217 13.61 -19.99 -1.84
CA ALA A 217 12.80 -20.01 -3.07
C ALA A 217 11.66 -21.04 -2.95
N ALA A 218 10.45 -20.61 -3.30
CA ALA A 218 9.22 -21.42 -3.21
C ALA A 218 8.34 -21.18 -4.45
N PRO A 219 7.46 -22.13 -4.81
CA PRO A 219 6.51 -21.92 -5.90
C PRO A 219 5.45 -20.88 -5.52
N THR A 220 4.94 -20.18 -6.52
CA THR A 220 3.78 -19.29 -6.37
C THR A 220 2.47 -20.03 -6.63
N THR A 221 1.38 -19.57 -6.03
CA THR A 221 0.02 -20.06 -6.27
C THR A 221 -0.85 -19.01 -6.95
N LEU A 222 -1.86 -19.43 -7.71
CA LEU A 222 -2.74 -18.50 -8.41
C LEU A 222 -3.68 -17.78 -7.42
N VAL A 223 -3.74 -16.46 -7.50
CA VAL A 223 -4.80 -15.66 -6.87
C VAL A 223 -5.98 -15.57 -7.83
N GLU A 224 -5.71 -15.07 -9.04
CA GLU A 224 -6.65 -15.00 -10.16
C GLU A 224 -6.01 -14.72 -11.51
N GLY A 225 -6.75 -14.99 -12.58
CA GLY A 225 -6.37 -14.70 -13.97
C GLY A 225 -7.24 -13.60 -14.58
N TYR A 226 -6.68 -12.96 -15.61
CA TYR A 226 -7.30 -11.90 -16.40
C TYR A 226 -7.21 -12.23 -17.89
N ASP A 227 -8.27 -12.79 -18.45
CA ASP A 227 -8.30 -13.20 -19.86
C ASP A 227 -8.04 -12.00 -20.78
N PHE A 228 -7.00 -12.13 -21.62
CA PHE A 228 -6.52 -11.07 -22.51
C PHE A 228 -6.31 -9.72 -21.82
N GLY A 229 -5.92 -9.74 -20.55
CA GLY A 229 -5.77 -8.57 -19.70
C GLY A 229 -4.72 -8.74 -18.62
N ASP A 230 -4.58 -7.72 -17.79
CA ASP A 230 -3.65 -7.72 -16.66
C ASP A 230 -4.21 -6.88 -15.50
N ALA A 231 -3.69 -7.15 -14.29
CA ALA A 231 -3.75 -6.21 -13.18
C ALA A 231 -3.05 -4.88 -13.55
N ARG A 232 -3.63 -3.77 -13.11
CA ARG A 232 -3.15 -2.40 -13.37
C ARG A 232 -2.62 -1.70 -12.14
N ALA A 233 -3.26 -1.93 -10.99
CA ALA A 233 -2.75 -1.53 -9.69
C ALA A 233 -3.20 -2.53 -8.63
N LEU A 234 -2.40 -2.64 -7.58
CA LEU A 234 -2.63 -3.49 -6.42
C LEU A 234 -2.53 -2.63 -5.16
N THR A 235 -3.35 -2.90 -4.16
CA THR A 235 -3.12 -2.47 -2.78
C THR A 235 -3.58 -3.57 -1.83
N THR A 236 -3.08 -3.55 -0.61
CA THR A 236 -3.46 -4.48 0.45
C THR A 236 -4.03 -3.71 1.63
N ALA A 237 -4.95 -4.33 2.36
CA ALA A 237 -5.39 -3.95 3.71
C ALA A 237 -6.43 -4.96 4.19
N ASP A 238 -6.75 -4.97 5.48
CA ASP A 238 -7.89 -5.73 6.01
C ASP A 238 -9.22 -5.02 5.65
N PHE A 239 -9.80 -5.36 4.49
CA PHE A 239 -11.06 -4.77 4.01
C PHE A 239 -12.30 -5.44 4.59
N ASP A 240 -12.16 -6.67 5.10
CA ASP A 240 -13.23 -7.46 5.67
C ASP A 240 -13.19 -7.63 7.20
N GLY A 241 -12.29 -6.90 7.87
CA GLY A 241 -12.17 -6.78 9.32
C GLY A 241 -11.86 -8.10 10.04
N ASP A 242 -11.36 -9.12 9.34
CA ASP A 242 -11.10 -10.44 9.91
C ASP A 242 -9.70 -10.57 10.54
N GLY A 243 -8.88 -9.52 10.41
CA GLY A 243 -7.52 -9.43 10.94
C GLY A 243 -6.46 -9.97 9.99
N ARG A 244 -6.82 -10.41 8.79
CA ARG A 244 -5.89 -10.77 7.71
C ARG A 244 -5.94 -9.72 6.62
N ASP A 245 -4.84 -9.57 5.90
CA ASP A 245 -4.82 -8.67 4.76
C ASP A 245 -5.62 -9.25 3.59
N ASP A 246 -6.30 -8.36 2.89
CA ASP A 246 -7.02 -8.64 1.65
C ASP A 246 -6.35 -7.93 0.47
N LEU A 247 -6.44 -8.52 -0.71
CA LEU A 247 -5.91 -7.94 -1.95
C LEU A 247 -6.98 -7.16 -2.69
N ALA A 248 -6.81 -5.84 -2.81
CA ALA A 248 -7.52 -5.04 -3.78
C ALA A 248 -6.73 -4.97 -5.10
N VAL A 249 -7.40 -5.32 -6.20
CA VAL A 249 -6.83 -5.28 -7.55
C VAL A 249 -7.78 -4.59 -8.50
N THR A 250 -7.23 -3.68 -9.30
CA THR A 250 -7.91 -3.14 -10.47
C THR A 250 -7.26 -3.71 -11.74
N TYR A 251 -8.07 -4.12 -12.69
CA TYR A 251 -7.63 -4.92 -13.84
C TYR A 251 -8.38 -4.53 -15.10
N LYS A 252 -7.74 -4.79 -16.24
CA LYS A 252 -8.34 -4.56 -17.57
C LYS A 252 -7.88 -5.62 -18.56
N GLY A 253 -8.84 -6.33 -19.12
CA GLY A 253 -8.73 -7.23 -20.27
C GLY A 253 -9.67 -6.85 -21.41
N LEU A 254 -9.88 -7.76 -22.36
CA LEU A 254 -10.71 -7.52 -23.54
C LEU A 254 -12.21 -7.50 -23.22
N GLU A 255 -12.67 -8.42 -22.37
CA GLU A 255 -14.10 -8.58 -22.04
C GLU A 255 -14.36 -8.47 -20.53
N ILE A 256 -13.31 -8.24 -19.74
CA ILE A 256 -13.40 -8.04 -18.30
C ILE A 256 -12.59 -6.83 -17.89
N SER A 257 -13.23 -5.90 -17.19
CA SER A 257 -12.58 -4.82 -16.46
C SER A 257 -13.18 -4.73 -15.07
N GLY A 258 -12.50 -4.01 -14.18
CA GLY A 258 -13.08 -3.64 -12.90
C GLY A 258 -12.06 -3.52 -11.79
N THR A 259 -12.61 -3.37 -10.59
CA THR A 259 -11.84 -3.36 -9.34
C THR A 259 -12.49 -4.37 -8.40
N ARG A 260 -11.69 -5.18 -7.71
CA ARG A 260 -12.19 -6.21 -6.80
C ARG A 260 -11.29 -6.36 -5.58
N VAL A 261 -11.90 -6.78 -4.48
CA VAL A 261 -11.22 -7.18 -3.25
C VAL A 261 -11.29 -8.70 -3.12
N ARG A 262 -10.15 -9.32 -2.88
CA ARG A 262 -9.95 -10.76 -2.75
C ARG A 262 -9.42 -11.08 -1.35
N ALA A 263 -10.11 -11.99 -0.68
CA ALA A 263 -9.71 -12.51 0.62
C ALA A 263 -9.31 -13.98 0.51
N LEU A 264 -8.23 -14.37 1.18
CA LEU A 264 -7.82 -15.77 1.25
C LEU A 264 -8.58 -16.47 2.38
N ALA A 265 -9.38 -17.49 2.03
CA ALA A 265 -10.20 -18.25 2.97
C ALA A 265 -9.87 -19.75 2.90
N PRO A 266 -10.34 -20.56 3.88
CA PRO A 266 -10.26 -22.01 3.77
C PRO A 266 -10.93 -22.50 2.47
N GLY A 267 -10.14 -23.03 1.54
CA GLY A 267 -10.60 -23.45 0.21
C GLY A 267 -10.16 -22.54 -0.95
N GLY A 268 -9.48 -21.43 -0.67
CA GLY A 268 -8.85 -20.56 -1.67
C GLY A 268 -9.35 -19.12 -1.62
N TRP A 269 -8.95 -18.34 -2.63
CA TRP A 269 -9.29 -16.93 -2.75
C TRP A 269 -10.77 -16.71 -3.10
N THR A 270 -11.43 -15.82 -2.38
CA THR A 270 -12.84 -15.45 -2.58
C THR A 270 -12.98 -13.96 -2.87
N THR A 271 -13.97 -13.57 -3.67
CA THR A 271 -14.28 -12.15 -3.90
C THR A 271 -15.15 -11.63 -2.76
N ARG A 272 -14.70 -10.57 -2.09
CA ARG A 272 -15.45 -9.88 -1.03
C ARG A 272 -16.24 -8.70 -1.56
N TRP A 273 -15.67 -8.01 -2.54
CA TRP A 273 -16.27 -6.84 -3.14
C TRP A 273 -15.81 -6.71 -4.60
N GLN A 274 -16.65 -6.11 -5.44
CA GLN A 274 -16.29 -5.80 -6.83
C GLN A 274 -17.08 -4.61 -7.39
N ALA A 275 -16.45 -3.91 -8.32
CA ALA A 275 -17.01 -2.87 -9.16
C ALA A 275 -16.67 -3.14 -10.63
N ALA A 276 -17.55 -2.71 -11.54
CA ALA A 276 -17.32 -2.84 -12.98
C ALA A 276 -16.25 -1.87 -13.50
N ASP A 277 -16.09 -0.71 -12.83
CA ASP A 277 -15.12 0.30 -13.21
C ASP A 277 -13.71 -0.03 -12.72
N PHE A 278 -12.70 0.36 -13.49
CA PHE A 278 -11.29 0.12 -13.19
C PHE A 278 -10.53 1.43 -13.00
N GLY A 279 -9.56 1.40 -12.10
CA GLY A 279 -8.68 2.51 -11.79
C GLY A 279 -7.31 2.37 -12.41
N SER A 280 -6.55 3.45 -12.31
CA SER A 280 -5.12 3.53 -12.60
C SER A 280 -4.25 3.37 -11.36
N ALA A 281 -4.78 3.72 -10.18
CA ALA A 281 -4.13 3.59 -8.89
C ALA A 281 -5.15 3.20 -7.81
N LEU A 282 -4.65 2.59 -6.73
CA LEU A 282 -5.42 2.21 -5.55
C LEU A 282 -4.68 2.68 -4.30
N ALA A 283 -5.43 3.05 -3.27
CA ALA A 283 -4.93 3.30 -1.92
C ALA A 283 -5.97 2.83 -0.89
N ALA A 284 -5.51 2.34 0.26
CA ALA A 284 -6.36 1.86 1.34
C ALA A 284 -5.97 2.56 2.65
N GLY A 285 -6.97 3.04 3.39
CA GLY A 285 -6.82 3.80 4.64
C GLY A 285 -8.17 4.05 5.29
N ASP A 286 -8.21 4.56 6.51
CA ASP A 286 -9.42 4.98 7.23
C ASP A 286 -9.67 6.47 6.97
N PHE A 287 -10.30 6.79 5.84
CA PHE A 287 -10.41 8.18 5.36
C PHE A 287 -11.49 8.96 6.10
N ASP A 288 -12.47 8.31 6.75
CA ASP A 288 -13.48 9.00 7.55
C ASP A 288 -13.32 8.83 9.07
N GLY A 289 -12.26 8.16 9.51
CA GLY A 289 -11.89 8.01 10.91
C GLY A 289 -12.84 7.10 11.70
N ASP A 290 -13.54 6.19 11.02
CA ASP A 290 -14.54 5.30 11.63
C ASP A 290 -13.96 3.96 12.10
N GLY A 291 -12.64 3.77 11.91
CA GLY A 291 -11.86 2.59 12.29
C GLY A 291 -12.00 1.43 11.32
N ARG A 292 -12.52 1.66 10.11
CA ARG A 292 -12.61 0.65 9.04
C ARG A 292 -11.77 1.08 7.86
N THR A 293 -11.23 0.08 7.16
CA THR A 293 -10.52 0.30 5.91
C THR A 293 -11.48 0.74 4.81
N ASP A 294 -11.14 1.85 4.16
CA ASP A 294 -11.75 2.36 2.94
C ASP A 294 -10.85 2.10 1.73
N LEU A 295 -11.42 2.14 0.53
CA LEU A 295 -10.69 2.00 -0.73
C LEU A 295 -10.85 3.24 -1.61
N ALA A 296 -9.73 3.89 -1.89
CA ALA A 296 -9.61 4.96 -2.87
C ALA A 296 -9.20 4.39 -4.24
N VAL A 297 -9.98 4.69 -5.28
CA VAL A 297 -9.75 4.26 -6.66
C VAL A 297 -9.56 5.48 -7.55
N GLY A 298 -8.38 5.58 -8.17
CA GLY A 298 -8.02 6.68 -9.07
C GLY A 298 -8.47 6.42 -10.51
N GLU A 299 -9.53 7.08 -10.96
CA GLU A 299 -10.22 6.86 -12.23
C GLU A 299 -9.88 7.97 -13.25
N VAL A 300 -8.75 7.81 -13.94
CA VAL A 300 -8.21 8.83 -14.87
C VAL A 300 -8.85 8.81 -16.26
N LEU A 301 -9.42 7.68 -16.68
CA LEU A 301 -10.11 7.55 -17.96
C LEU A 301 -11.51 6.98 -17.72
N PRO A 302 -12.56 7.53 -18.36
CA PRO A 302 -13.87 6.88 -18.33
C PRO A 302 -13.78 5.54 -19.07
N ASP A 303 -14.31 4.48 -18.46
CA ASP A 303 -14.60 3.23 -19.17
C ASP A 303 -15.97 3.38 -19.86
N PRO A 304 -16.02 3.58 -21.19
CA PRO A 304 -17.29 3.78 -21.88
C PRO A 304 -18.16 2.52 -21.88
N GLU A 305 -17.59 1.37 -21.54
CA GLU A 305 -18.29 0.07 -21.48
C GLU A 305 -18.75 -0.27 -20.05
N ALA A 306 -18.29 0.46 -19.03
CA ALA A 306 -18.70 0.23 -17.66
C ALA A 306 -20.16 0.66 -17.41
N GLU A 307 -20.98 -0.28 -16.95
CA GLU A 307 -22.30 0.04 -16.42
C GLU A 307 -22.15 0.61 -14.99
N GLY A 308 -22.55 1.86 -14.78
CA GLY A 308 -22.62 2.46 -13.44
C GLY A 308 -21.31 3.01 -12.88
N ALA A 309 -20.59 3.80 -13.69
CA ALA A 309 -19.43 4.59 -13.23
C ALA A 309 -19.74 5.37 -11.94
N TYR A 310 -18.86 5.27 -10.94
CA TYR A 310 -19.03 5.97 -9.66
C TYR A 310 -19.00 7.49 -9.86
N CYS A 311 -18.04 7.97 -10.66
CA CYS A 311 -17.84 9.39 -10.90
C CYS A 311 -18.23 9.74 -12.34
N ALA A 312 -19.36 10.44 -12.51
CA ALA A 312 -19.87 10.80 -13.83
C ALA A 312 -19.09 11.93 -14.51
N ASP A 313 -18.54 12.86 -13.73
CA ASP A 313 -17.61 13.89 -14.23
C ASP A 313 -16.17 13.43 -13.97
N ARG A 314 -15.38 13.29 -15.03
CA ARG A 314 -13.97 12.86 -15.00
C ARG A 314 -13.14 13.63 -16.01
N LEU A 315 -13.48 14.90 -16.30
CA LEU A 315 -12.77 15.66 -17.34
C LEU A 315 -11.24 15.56 -17.19
N GLY A 316 -10.73 15.82 -15.99
CA GLY A 316 -9.31 15.64 -15.64
C GLY A 316 -8.98 14.35 -14.89
N GLY A 317 -9.94 13.44 -14.71
CA GLY A 317 -9.86 12.29 -13.82
C GLY A 317 -10.68 12.47 -12.54
N ALA A 318 -10.75 11.41 -11.73
CA ALA A 318 -11.53 11.38 -10.50
C ALA A 318 -10.94 10.43 -9.46
N LEU A 319 -11.37 10.61 -8.22
CA LEU A 319 -11.16 9.70 -7.11
C LEU A 319 -12.51 9.17 -6.64
N ALA A 320 -12.78 7.88 -6.87
CA ALA A 320 -13.90 7.18 -6.28
C ALA A 320 -13.46 6.57 -4.94
N THR A 321 -14.10 6.97 -3.85
CA THR A 321 -13.79 6.43 -2.50
C THR A 321 -14.93 5.55 -2.04
N VAL A 322 -14.65 4.27 -1.83
CA VAL A 322 -15.60 3.26 -1.35
C VAL A 322 -15.35 3.05 0.12
N TYR A 323 -16.29 3.50 0.95
CA TYR A 323 -16.14 3.45 2.39
C TYR A 323 -16.46 2.05 2.96
N GLY A 324 -15.79 1.69 4.05
CA GLY A 324 -16.06 0.48 4.82
C GLY A 324 -17.47 0.49 5.41
N ALA A 325 -18.15 -0.66 5.38
CA ALA A 325 -19.49 -0.82 5.95
C ALA A 325 -19.48 -1.57 7.29
N PRO A 326 -20.43 -1.29 8.20
CA PRO A 326 -20.66 -2.12 9.37
C PRO A 326 -20.98 -3.57 8.98
N GLY A 327 -20.43 -4.54 9.72
CA GLY A 327 -20.56 -5.96 9.38
C GLY A 327 -19.42 -6.53 8.55
N THR A 328 -18.30 -5.79 8.51
CA THR A 328 -16.96 -6.25 8.11
C THR A 328 -16.79 -6.52 6.61
N THR A 329 -17.27 -5.61 5.76
CA THR A 329 -16.94 -5.62 4.32
C THR A 329 -16.86 -4.20 3.76
N LEU A 330 -16.00 -4.00 2.76
CA LEU A 330 -16.11 -2.90 1.80
C LEU A 330 -17.52 -2.89 1.16
N GLY A 331 -18.08 -1.71 0.87
CA GLY A 331 -19.42 -1.58 0.24
C GLY A 331 -20.38 -0.61 0.93
N GLY A 332 -19.86 0.32 1.73
CA GLY A 332 -20.58 1.47 2.24
C GLY A 332 -20.87 2.52 1.14
N PRO A 333 -21.21 3.76 1.54
CA PRO A 333 -21.37 4.85 0.59
C PRO A 333 -20.13 5.02 -0.30
N VAL A 334 -20.36 5.46 -1.53
CA VAL A 334 -19.27 5.83 -2.45
C VAL A 334 -19.34 7.33 -2.68
N THR A 335 -18.20 8.02 -2.58
CA THR A 335 -18.08 9.44 -2.93
C THR A 335 -17.14 9.64 -4.09
N CYS A 336 -17.29 10.79 -4.75
CA CYS A 336 -16.46 11.18 -5.88
C CYS A 336 -15.82 12.52 -5.61
N THR A 337 -14.50 12.56 -5.78
CA THR A 337 -13.72 13.78 -5.73
C THR A 337 -13.08 14.03 -7.10
N THR A 338 -13.23 15.24 -7.62
CA THR A 338 -12.57 15.70 -8.86
C THR A 338 -11.96 17.07 -8.61
N GLN A 339 -11.17 17.59 -9.56
CA GLN A 339 -10.69 18.98 -9.52
C GLN A 339 -11.83 20.03 -9.55
N SER A 340 -13.05 19.61 -9.92
CA SER A 340 -14.25 20.46 -9.88
C SER A 340 -14.99 20.37 -8.54
N SER A 341 -14.62 19.46 -7.65
CA SER A 341 -15.26 19.32 -6.33
C SER A 341 -15.01 20.58 -5.48
N PRO A 342 -16.00 21.03 -4.68
CA PRO A 342 -15.83 22.19 -3.82
C PRO A 342 -14.63 22.05 -2.88
N GLY A 343 -13.74 23.04 -2.88
CA GLY A 343 -12.56 23.05 -1.98
C GLY A 343 -11.37 22.24 -2.48
N VAL A 344 -11.45 21.60 -3.64
CA VAL A 344 -10.29 21.01 -4.33
C VAL A 344 -9.60 22.10 -5.16
N GLY A 345 -8.29 22.25 -5.00
CA GLY A 345 -7.50 23.21 -5.77
C GLY A 345 -7.34 22.83 -7.24
N GLY A 346 -6.95 23.79 -8.09
CA GLY A 346 -6.72 23.57 -9.52
C GLY A 346 -7.96 23.83 -10.37
N THR A 347 -7.93 23.40 -11.63
CA THR A 347 -9.07 23.50 -12.56
C THR A 347 -9.04 22.25 -13.44
N ALA A 348 -10.17 21.55 -13.55
CA ALA A 348 -10.24 20.34 -14.35
C ALA A 348 -10.07 20.64 -15.85
N GLU A 349 -9.11 19.99 -16.48
CA GLU A 349 -8.82 20.03 -17.90
C GLU A 349 -8.78 18.60 -18.45
N SER A 350 -8.99 18.43 -19.76
CA SER A 350 -8.98 17.08 -20.33
C SER A 350 -7.60 16.46 -20.22
N GLU A 351 -7.53 15.20 -19.78
CA GLU A 351 -6.30 14.40 -19.67
C GLU A 351 -5.36 14.74 -18.51
N ASP A 352 -5.74 15.56 -17.52
CA ASP A 352 -4.86 15.91 -16.37
C ASP A 352 -4.36 14.70 -15.59
N ASN A 353 -5.14 13.62 -15.63
CA ASN A 353 -4.89 12.36 -14.92
C ASN A 353 -4.93 12.51 -13.38
N PHE A 354 -5.79 13.37 -12.85
CA PHE A 354 -6.09 13.43 -11.43
C PHE A 354 -6.52 12.05 -10.92
N GLY A 355 -5.76 11.51 -9.97
CA GLY A 355 -5.93 10.14 -9.46
C GLY A 355 -4.95 9.11 -10.04
N ALA A 356 -4.02 9.49 -10.92
CA ALA A 356 -3.06 8.55 -11.53
C ALA A 356 -2.07 7.93 -10.54
N ALA A 357 -1.81 8.59 -9.42
CA ALA A 357 -0.95 8.10 -8.36
C ALA A 357 -1.56 8.49 -7.01
N LEU A 358 -1.65 7.54 -6.08
CA LEU A 358 -2.29 7.73 -4.78
C LEU A 358 -1.36 7.23 -3.67
N ALA A 359 -1.20 7.97 -2.57
CA ALA A 359 -0.55 7.48 -1.35
C ALA A 359 -1.27 8.01 -0.12
N VAL A 360 -1.49 7.16 0.87
CA VAL A 360 -2.00 7.58 2.18
C VAL A 360 -0.89 8.33 2.93
N VAL A 361 -1.27 9.36 3.68
CA VAL A 361 -0.35 10.22 4.43
C VAL A 361 -1.03 10.74 5.69
N ASP A 362 -0.28 10.89 6.79
CA ASP A 362 -0.69 11.69 7.95
C ASP A 362 0.15 12.97 8.05
N LEU A 363 -0.34 14.07 7.46
CA LEU A 363 0.39 15.35 7.44
C LEU A 363 0.21 16.17 8.72
N ASP A 364 -0.80 15.91 9.55
CA ASP A 364 -1.23 16.82 10.62
C ASP A 364 -1.69 16.16 11.93
N GLY A 365 -1.86 14.84 11.95
CA GLY A 365 -2.33 14.05 13.07
C GLY A 365 -3.81 14.24 13.36
N SER A 366 -4.61 14.56 12.34
CA SER A 366 -6.06 14.79 12.46
C SER A 366 -6.83 13.53 12.87
N GLY A 367 -6.29 12.34 12.57
CA GLY A 367 -6.86 11.04 12.93
C GLY A 367 -7.33 10.25 11.70
N PRO A 368 -8.26 10.77 10.89
CA PRO A 368 -8.56 10.20 9.57
C PRO A 368 -7.34 10.28 8.66
N ASP A 369 -7.17 9.27 7.83
CA ASP A 369 -6.09 9.21 6.86
C ASP A 369 -6.28 10.30 5.78
N SER A 370 -5.20 10.97 5.42
CA SER A 370 -5.17 11.91 4.28
C SER A 370 -4.60 11.24 3.03
N LEU A 371 -4.75 11.89 1.88
CA LEU A 371 -4.37 11.33 0.60
C LEU A 371 -3.52 12.31 -0.22
N LEU A 372 -2.37 11.83 -0.69
CA LEU A 372 -1.64 12.44 -1.79
C LEU A 372 -2.20 11.94 -3.11
N VAL A 373 -2.54 12.87 -4.00
CA VAL A 373 -3.07 12.54 -5.33
C VAL A 373 -2.20 13.19 -6.39
N GLY A 374 -1.67 12.39 -7.32
CA GLY A 374 -0.91 12.86 -8.47
C GLY A 374 -1.79 13.06 -9.71
N ALA A 375 -1.49 14.09 -10.49
CA ALA A 375 -2.03 14.34 -11.84
C ALA A 375 -0.86 14.69 -12.77
N SER A 376 -0.16 13.68 -13.26
CA SER A 376 1.09 13.87 -14.01
C SER A 376 0.93 14.56 -15.36
N HIS A 377 -0.30 14.74 -15.84
CA HIS A 377 -0.57 15.37 -17.12
C HIS A 377 -1.19 16.77 -17.02
N GLU A 378 -1.39 17.28 -15.80
CA GLU A 378 -1.82 18.67 -15.56
C GLU A 378 -0.97 19.65 -16.38
N ALA A 379 -1.63 20.62 -17.02
CA ALA A 379 -0.95 21.73 -17.66
C ALA A 379 -0.64 22.86 -16.65
N VAL A 380 0.58 23.40 -16.70
CA VAL A 380 0.97 24.54 -15.88
C VAL A 380 1.24 25.75 -16.78
N GLY A 381 0.26 26.63 -16.90
CA GLY A 381 0.30 27.74 -17.85
C GLY A 381 0.29 27.22 -19.29
N SER A 382 1.42 27.33 -20.01
CA SER A 382 1.57 26.79 -21.36
C SER A 382 2.37 25.47 -21.42
N ALA A 383 2.89 25.00 -20.29
CA ALA A 383 3.63 23.75 -20.21
C ALA A 383 2.65 22.58 -20.09
N ALA A 384 2.40 21.89 -21.20
CA ALA A 384 1.54 20.71 -21.19
C ALA A 384 2.22 19.55 -20.44
N ARG A 385 1.45 18.77 -19.67
CA ARG A 385 1.97 17.61 -18.94
C ARG A 385 3.16 17.93 -18.03
N ALA A 386 3.18 19.15 -17.50
CA ALA A 386 4.14 19.51 -16.46
C ALA A 386 3.83 18.76 -15.16
N GLY A 387 2.54 18.61 -14.86
CA GLY A 387 2.03 17.80 -13.76
C GLY A 387 1.82 18.56 -12.46
N ALA A 388 1.03 17.95 -11.57
CA ALA A 388 0.65 18.47 -10.27
C ALA A 388 0.43 17.34 -9.26
N TYR A 389 0.37 17.71 -7.98
CA TYR A 389 -0.16 16.85 -6.91
C TYR A 389 -1.05 17.64 -5.95
N TRP A 390 -1.87 16.92 -5.18
CA TRP A 390 -2.75 17.46 -4.15
C TRP A 390 -2.43 16.82 -2.81
N GLU A 391 -2.64 17.60 -1.75
CA GLU A 391 -2.74 17.15 -0.37
C GLU A 391 -4.21 17.22 0.00
N LEU A 392 -4.87 16.07 0.18
CA LEU A 392 -6.32 16.02 0.35
C LEU A 392 -6.73 15.37 1.67
N GLU A 393 -7.73 15.95 2.31
CA GLU A 393 -8.39 15.43 3.51
C GLU A 393 -9.88 15.22 3.22
N ALA A 394 -10.46 14.13 3.73
CA ALA A 394 -11.88 13.89 3.58
C ALA A 394 -12.69 14.90 4.43
N GLY A 395 -13.58 15.64 3.79
CA GLY A 395 -14.53 16.51 4.47
C GLY A 395 -15.56 15.71 5.28
N GLY A 396 -16.38 16.41 6.08
CA GLY A 396 -17.45 15.76 6.86
C GLY A 396 -18.56 15.12 6.00
N ASP A 397 -18.60 15.43 4.70
CA ASP A 397 -19.46 14.79 3.70
C ASP A 397 -18.74 13.66 2.93
N ARG A 398 -17.53 13.28 3.37
CA ARG A 398 -16.68 12.23 2.78
C ARG A 398 -16.14 12.54 1.39
N VAL A 399 -16.27 13.78 0.92
CA VAL A 399 -15.61 14.26 -0.30
C VAL A 399 -14.29 14.90 0.09
N PHE A 400 -13.22 14.55 -0.62
CA PHE A 400 -11.91 15.09 -0.33
C PHE A 400 -11.81 16.57 -0.72
N THR A 401 -11.10 17.35 0.07
CA THR A 401 -10.81 18.77 -0.17
C THR A 401 -9.35 19.06 0.13
N GLY A 402 -8.77 20.07 -0.51
CA GLY A 402 -7.38 20.43 -0.26
C GLY A 402 -6.68 21.13 -1.42
N PRO A 403 -5.50 21.71 -1.17
CA PRO A 403 -4.76 22.48 -2.15
C PRO A 403 -4.04 21.61 -3.19
N ALA A 404 -3.82 22.21 -4.36
CA ALA A 404 -2.99 21.68 -5.44
C ALA A 404 -1.61 22.34 -5.43
N PHE A 405 -0.59 21.60 -5.88
CA PHE A 405 0.79 22.06 -6.00
C PHE A 405 1.40 21.67 -7.34
N THR A 406 2.20 22.60 -7.88
CA THR A 406 3.03 22.42 -9.07
C THR A 406 4.45 22.89 -8.76
N GLN A 407 5.40 22.69 -9.68
CA GLN A 407 6.73 23.31 -9.58
C GLN A 407 6.70 24.84 -9.64
N SER A 408 5.57 25.46 -9.97
CA SER A 408 5.37 26.91 -9.91
C SER A 408 4.77 27.39 -8.57
N SER A 409 4.40 26.48 -7.66
CA SER A 409 3.86 26.82 -6.36
C SER A 409 4.93 27.39 -5.42
N ALA A 410 4.52 28.32 -4.55
CA ALA A 410 5.43 28.88 -3.55
C ALA A 410 6.03 27.79 -2.65
N GLY A 411 7.34 27.84 -2.44
CA GLY A 411 8.06 26.85 -1.63
C GLY A 411 8.38 25.55 -2.36
N VAL A 412 7.96 25.38 -3.62
CA VAL A 412 8.38 24.27 -4.49
C VAL A 412 9.46 24.78 -5.45
N PRO A 413 10.72 24.31 -5.33
CA PRO A 413 11.79 24.79 -6.20
C PRO A 413 11.68 24.21 -7.61
N GLY A 414 12.14 24.95 -8.61
CA GLY A 414 12.16 24.51 -10.01
C GLY A 414 11.34 25.41 -10.92
N THR A 415 11.07 24.94 -12.12
CA THR A 415 10.17 25.58 -13.08
C THR A 415 9.43 24.45 -13.78
N ALA A 416 8.13 24.64 -14.01
CA ALA A 416 7.33 23.66 -14.74
C ALA A 416 7.70 23.70 -16.24
N GLU A 417 8.13 22.57 -16.78
CA GLU A 417 8.48 22.35 -18.18
C GLU A 417 7.51 21.34 -18.82
N GLU A 418 7.42 21.36 -20.15
CA GLU A 418 6.55 20.44 -20.87
C GLU A 418 7.05 19.00 -20.67
N GLY A 419 6.16 18.15 -20.15
CA GLY A 419 6.46 16.73 -19.97
C GLY A 419 7.33 16.39 -18.76
N ASP A 420 7.41 17.24 -17.73
CA ASP A 420 8.08 16.91 -16.47
C ASP A 420 7.40 15.75 -15.73
N LEU A 421 6.08 15.63 -15.90
CA LEU A 421 5.24 14.61 -15.27
C LEU A 421 5.32 14.65 -13.73
N PHE A 422 5.39 15.85 -13.15
CA PHE A 422 5.36 16.05 -11.71
C PHE A 422 4.10 15.43 -11.11
N GLY A 423 4.24 14.59 -10.08
CA GLY A 423 3.12 13.81 -9.52
C GLY A 423 2.91 12.45 -10.19
N ALA A 424 3.79 12.00 -11.10
CA ALA A 424 3.71 10.66 -11.69
C ALA A 424 3.86 9.52 -10.68
N ALA A 425 4.56 9.76 -9.58
CA ALA A 425 4.62 8.88 -8.43
C ALA A 425 4.57 9.70 -7.16
N VAL A 426 3.91 9.17 -6.13
CA VAL A 426 3.81 9.78 -4.80
C VAL A 426 4.09 8.73 -3.73
N ALA A 427 4.77 9.15 -2.68
CA ALA A 427 5.04 8.35 -1.48
C ALA A 427 5.09 9.26 -0.25
N ALA A 428 4.83 8.69 0.92
CA ALA A 428 4.89 9.39 2.19
C ALA A 428 5.43 8.49 3.29
N ALA A 429 6.16 9.09 4.23
CA ALA A 429 6.61 8.49 5.47
C ALA A 429 7.27 9.56 6.35
N ASP A 430 7.38 9.30 7.64
CA ASP A 430 8.14 10.10 8.61
C ASP A 430 9.67 9.89 8.43
N PHE A 431 10.27 10.54 7.42
CA PHE A 431 11.70 10.41 7.07
C PHE A 431 12.63 11.20 8.02
N ASP A 432 12.10 12.21 8.72
CA ASP A 432 12.85 13.06 9.65
C ASP A 432 12.54 12.83 11.14
N ARG A 433 11.55 11.97 11.42
CA ARG A 433 11.08 11.63 12.76
C ARG A 433 10.44 12.81 13.50
N ALA A 434 9.89 13.79 12.76
CA ALA A 434 9.25 14.99 13.27
C ALA A 434 7.75 14.81 13.58
N LYS A 435 7.30 13.56 13.78
CA LYS A 435 5.96 13.09 14.19
C LYS A 435 4.98 12.87 13.04
N TYR A 436 5.00 13.74 12.05
CA TYR A 436 4.10 13.69 10.90
C TYR A 436 4.80 13.02 9.73
N ASP A 437 4.03 12.42 8.83
CA ASP A 437 4.60 11.96 7.58
C ASP A 437 5.05 13.15 6.75
N ASP A 438 6.21 12.99 6.12
CA ASP A 438 6.66 13.81 5.03
C ASP A 438 6.20 13.20 3.71
N HIS A 439 6.37 13.92 2.60
CA HIS A 439 6.02 13.40 1.28
C HIS A 439 7.07 13.61 0.21
N VAL A 440 7.03 12.71 -0.77
CA VAL A 440 7.92 12.70 -1.94
C VAL A 440 7.11 12.61 -3.22
N ILE A 441 7.39 13.53 -4.13
CA ILE A 441 6.75 13.64 -5.44
C ILE A 441 7.78 13.36 -6.54
N GLY A 442 7.48 12.41 -7.40
CA GLY A 442 8.30 12.07 -8.56
C GLY A 442 7.93 12.87 -9.80
N ALA A 443 8.94 13.27 -10.57
CA ALA A 443 8.81 13.85 -11.90
C ALA A 443 9.83 13.17 -12.85
N PRO A 444 9.48 12.02 -13.43
CA PRO A 444 10.42 11.26 -14.25
C PRO A 444 10.80 11.96 -15.56
N GLY A 445 10.04 12.96 -15.97
CA GLY A 445 10.32 13.79 -17.14
C GLY A 445 11.17 15.02 -16.86
N GLU A 446 11.41 15.38 -15.60
CA GLU A 446 12.21 16.55 -15.23
C GLU A 446 13.56 16.54 -15.94
N ASN A 447 13.83 17.58 -16.74
CA ASN A 447 15.02 17.66 -17.57
C ASN A 447 15.27 16.35 -18.34
N ALA A 448 14.24 15.89 -19.07
CA ALA A 448 14.23 14.59 -19.74
C ALA A 448 15.54 14.31 -20.50
N PRO A 449 16.08 13.07 -20.41
CA PRO A 449 15.44 11.88 -19.85
C PRO A 449 15.73 11.63 -18.37
N THR A 450 16.26 12.61 -17.61
CA THR A 450 16.87 12.31 -16.30
C THR A 450 15.85 12.03 -15.19
N GLY A 451 14.91 12.94 -14.94
CA GLY A 451 13.93 12.88 -13.85
C GLY A 451 14.46 13.40 -12.51
N ALA A 452 13.55 13.62 -11.56
CA ALA A 452 13.87 14.10 -10.22
C ALA A 452 12.78 13.77 -9.19
N LEU A 453 13.09 14.06 -7.92
CA LEU A 453 12.16 13.99 -6.79
C LEU A 453 12.05 15.33 -6.08
N TRP A 454 10.90 15.60 -5.47
CA TRP A 454 10.70 16.66 -4.50
C TRP A 454 10.33 16.04 -3.17
N TYR A 455 11.22 16.19 -2.20
CA TYR A 455 10.96 15.83 -0.81
C TYR A 455 10.48 17.07 -0.06
N ARG A 456 9.40 16.95 0.69
CA ARG A 456 8.90 18.04 1.54
C ARG A 456 8.64 17.52 2.95
N PRO A 457 9.35 18.04 3.96
CA PRO A 457 9.05 17.70 5.34
C PRO A 457 7.72 18.29 5.79
N SER A 458 7.03 17.63 6.71
CA SER A 458 5.83 18.15 7.35
C SER A 458 6.12 18.72 8.74
N ALA A 459 5.58 19.91 9.03
CA ALA A 459 5.57 20.48 10.37
C ALA A 459 4.16 20.44 11.01
N GLY A 460 3.21 19.72 10.39
CA GLY A 460 1.78 19.83 10.66
C GLY A 460 1.06 20.87 9.78
N ASP A 461 -0.28 20.88 9.87
CA ASP A 461 -1.21 21.74 9.12
C ASP A 461 -0.88 23.26 9.13
N ALA A 462 -0.22 23.75 10.18
CA ALA A 462 -0.02 25.17 10.42
C ALA A 462 1.12 25.82 9.59
N SER A 463 2.08 25.06 9.04
CA SER A 463 3.15 25.64 8.21
C SER A 463 3.72 24.65 7.20
N ARG A 464 3.38 24.86 5.92
CA ARG A 464 4.01 24.12 4.82
C ARG A 464 5.49 24.52 4.71
N LEU A 465 6.37 23.58 5.03
CA LEU A 465 7.81 23.75 4.85
C LEU A 465 8.16 23.74 3.36
N PRO A 466 9.23 24.44 2.95
CA PRO A 466 9.68 24.40 1.56
C PRO A 466 10.15 23.00 1.17
N ALA A 467 9.83 22.58 -0.04
CA ALA A 467 10.31 21.34 -0.61
C ALA A 467 11.78 21.47 -1.06
N VAL A 468 12.46 20.34 -1.16
CA VAL A 468 13.83 20.18 -1.66
C VAL A 468 13.80 19.32 -2.91
N SER A 469 14.37 19.80 -4.01
CA SER A 469 14.52 18.98 -5.22
C SER A 469 15.79 18.13 -5.17
N LEU A 470 15.63 16.82 -5.32
CA LEU A 470 16.66 15.80 -5.33
C LEU A 470 16.79 15.23 -6.75
N THR A 471 17.82 15.68 -7.47
CA THR A 471 18.09 15.23 -8.84
C THR A 471 19.21 14.18 -8.83
N PRO A 472 19.28 13.27 -9.82
CA PRO A 472 20.39 12.33 -9.95
C PRO A 472 21.76 13.00 -9.87
N ALA A 473 21.93 14.17 -10.50
CA ALA A 473 23.18 14.92 -10.46
C ALA A 473 23.56 15.41 -9.04
N LYS A 474 22.59 15.94 -8.28
CA LYS A 474 22.80 16.37 -6.87
C LYS A 474 23.15 15.18 -5.96
N LEU A 475 22.61 14.01 -6.28
CA LEU A 475 22.82 12.75 -5.55
C LEU A 475 24.08 11.98 -6.01
N GLY A 476 24.85 12.51 -6.97
CA GLY A 476 26.02 11.83 -7.52
C GLY A 476 25.70 10.55 -8.31
N LEU A 477 24.46 10.41 -8.76
CA LEU A 477 23.95 9.24 -9.44
C LEU A 477 24.12 9.36 -10.97
N THR A 478 24.77 8.37 -11.58
CA THR A 478 25.02 8.31 -13.02
C THR A 478 24.14 7.28 -13.73
N GLY A 479 23.81 7.52 -14.99
CA GLY A 479 23.05 6.57 -15.81
C GLY A 479 21.59 6.42 -15.41
N ALA A 480 21.06 7.35 -14.60
CA ALA A 480 19.65 7.44 -14.27
C ALA A 480 18.85 7.95 -15.47
N ALA A 481 17.69 7.34 -15.70
CA ALA A 481 16.71 7.79 -16.66
C ALA A 481 15.31 7.53 -16.10
N GLY A 482 14.42 8.51 -16.18
CA GLY A 482 13.08 8.44 -15.57
C GLY A 482 13.13 8.38 -14.04
N TYR A 483 14.11 9.02 -13.41
CA TYR A 483 14.25 9.01 -11.94
C TYR A 483 12.99 9.63 -11.30
N GLY A 484 12.39 8.92 -10.34
CA GLY A 484 11.12 9.30 -9.74
C GLY A 484 9.87 8.71 -10.40
N ALA A 485 10.00 7.82 -11.38
CA ALA A 485 8.86 7.06 -11.90
C ALA A 485 8.37 5.96 -10.93
N VAL A 486 9.25 5.42 -10.08
CA VAL A 486 8.96 4.29 -9.18
C VAL A 486 9.45 4.66 -7.78
N LEU A 487 8.52 4.74 -6.84
CA LEU A 487 8.79 4.96 -5.42
C LEU A 487 8.34 3.73 -4.63
N GLY A 488 9.22 3.21 -3.79
CA GLY A 488 8.90 2.13 -2.85
C GLY A 488 7.93 2.60 -1.76
N ARG A 489 7.12 1.66 -1.28
CA ARG A 489 6.07 1.85 -0.27
C ARG A 489 6.01 0.67 0.67
#